data_AF-A0A241ZD71-F1
#
_entry.id   AF-A0A241ZD71-F1
#
_cell.length_a   1.000
_cell.length_b   1.000
_cell.length_c   1.000
_cell.angle_alpha   90.00
_cell.angle_beta   90.00
_cell.angle_gamma   90.00
#
_symmetry.space_group_name_H-M   'P 1'
#
loop_
_entity.id
_entity.type
_entity.pdbx_description
1 polymer ?
#
loop_
_entity_poly.entity_id
_entity_poly.type
_entity_poly.pdbx_seq_one_letter_code
_entity_poly.pdbx_strand_id
1 'polypeptide(L)'
;MKVKFLTVSLMFILPFSVFAANGQVEKAVIESNNAYKTKYNLDDMTEFNYAQKGFIAKPTGQIKSEKGNVIWDFDAFNFLNDPAPNTVNPALWRQAKLNNNVGLFKVTDRVWQIRGFDLANMTIIQGDTGWIIVDTLTSKETAEAALKFARQHLG
;
A
#
# COMPACT_ATOMS: atom_id res chain seq x y z
N MET A 1 32.59 -69.36 14.64
CA MET A 1 32.44 -68.71 13.32
C MET A 1 31.49 -67.53 13.48
N LYS A 2 31.97 -66.30 13.26
CA LYS A 2 31.25 -65.04 13.49
C LYS A 2 30.29 -64.75 12.34
N VAL A 3 29.05 -64.33 12.62
CA VAL A 3 28.30 -63.41 11.75
C VAL A 3 27.50 -62.47 12.65
N LYS A 4 27.90 -61.19 12.68
CA LYS A 4 27.16 -60.10 13.34
C LYS A 4 26.16 -59.54 12.34
N PHE A 5 24.90 -59.44 12.75
CA PHE A 5 23.87 -58.69 12.04
C PHE A 5 24.22 -57.20 12.04
N LEU A 6 24.22 -56.57 10.86
CA LEU A 6 24.29 -55.13 10.69
C LEU A 6 23.09 -54.71 9.84
N THR A 7 21.95 -54.47 10.49
CA THR A 7 20.79 -53.83 9.88
C THR A 7 21.09 -52.33 9.77
N VAL A 8 21.46 -51.88 8.58
CA VAL A 8 21.58 -50.45 8.26
C VAL A 8 20.17 -49.93 8.02
N SER A 9 19.64 -49.13 8.96
CA SER A 9 18.40 -48.39 8.76
C SER A 9 18.71 -47.16 7.91
N LEU A 10 18.30 -47.20 6.64
CA LEU A 10 18.45 -46.10 5.71
C LEU A 10 17.31 -45.10 5.95
N MET A 11 17.57 -44.12 6.82
CA MET A 11 16.64 -43.04 7.11
C MET A 11 16.64 -42.06 5.93
N PHE A 12 15.68 -42.21 5.01
CA PHE A 12 15.44 -41.25 3.93
C PHE A 12 14.96 -39.94 4.54
N ILE A 13 15.87 -38.96 4.64
CA ILE A 13 15.51 -37.57 4.90
C ILE A 13 14.89 -37.06 3.59
N LEU A 14 13.57 -37.07 3.50
CA LEU A 14 12.87 -36.30 2.46
C LEU A 14 13.25 -34.83 2.68
N PRO A 15 13.87 -34.15 1.70
CA PRO A 15 14.01 -32.72 1.79
C PRO A 15 12.59 -32.16 1.85
N PHE A 16 12.28 -31.40 2.89
CA PHE A 16 11.13 -30.50 2.90
C PHE A 16 11.37 -29.50 1.76
N SER A 17 10.93 -29.87 0.56
CA SER A 17 10.72 -28.92 -0.51
C SER A 17 9.70 -27.95 0.03
N VAL A 18 10.16 -26.74 0.35
CA VAL A 18 9.29 -25.60 0.57
C VAL A 18 8.49 -25.45 -0.73
N PHE A 19 7.27 -25.96 -0.73
CA PHE A 19 6.27 -25.58 -1.72
C PHE A 19 5.96 -24.10 -1.44
N ALA A 20 6.78 -23.21 -1.96
CA ALA A 20 6.36 -21.85 -2.24
C ALA A 20 5.29 -21.99 -3.34
N ALA A 21 4.06 -22.25 -2.93
CA ALA A 21 2.96 -22.44 -3.84
C ALA A 21 2.64 -21.09 -4.48
N ASN A 22 3.22 -20.83 -5.65
CA ASN A 22 2.48 -20.21 -6.74
C ASN A 22 1.40 -21.21 -7.21
N GLY A 23 0.48 -21.54 -6.29
CA GLY A 23 -0.63 -22.45 -6.55
C GLY A 23 -1.58 -21.78 -7.53
N GLN A 24 -2.13 -22.55 -8.47
CA GLN A 24 -3.24 -22.06 -9.28
C GLN A 24 -4.39 -21.66 -8.35
N VAL A 25 -4.94 -20.47 -8.57
CA VAL A 25 -6.10 -19.98 -7.79
C VAL A 25 -7.26 -20.93 -8.00
N GLU A 26 -7.85 -21.42 -6.91
CA GLU A 26 -8.98 -22.33 -6.98
C GLU A 26 -10.16 -21.72 -7.73
N LYS A 27 -10.89 -22.55 -8.48
CA LYS A 27 -12.07 -22.15 -9.25
C LYS A 27 -13.10 -21.42 -8.38
N ALA A 28 -13.32 -21.89 -7.15
CA ALA A 28 -14.25 -21.26 -6.21
C ALA A 28 -13.85 -19.81 -5.86
N VAL A 29 -12.57 -19.51 -5.75
CA VAL A 29 -12.06 -18.14 -5.50
C VAL A 29 -12.28 -17.26 -6.73
N ILE A 30 -12.02 -17.79 -7.93
CA ILE A 30 -12.26 -17.06 -9.19
C ILE A 30 -13.75 -16.72 -9.35
N GLU A 31 -14.64 -17.68 -9.09
CA GLU A 31 -16.09 -17.49 -9.15
C GLU A 31 -16.57 -16.47 -8.12
N SER A 32 -16.07 -16.54 -6.89
CA SER A 32 -16.33 -15.55 -5.84
C SER A 32 -15.89 -14.15 -6.28
N ASN A 33 -14.68 -13.99 -6.80
CA ASN A 33 -14.19 -12.70 -7.30
C ASN A 33 -15.00 -12.16 -8.48
N ASN A 34 -15.43 -13.02 -9.42
CA ASN A 34 -16.27 -12.61 -10.53
C ASN A 34 -17.67 -12.14 -10.07
N ALA A 35 -18.22 -12.73 -9.00
CA ALA A 35 -19.49 -12.26 -8.44
C ALA A 35 -19.42 -10.82 -7.90
N TYR A 36 -18.26 -10.34 -7.44
CA TYR A 36 -18.09 -8.93 -7.07
C TYR A 36 -18.11 -8.00 -8.29
N LYS A 37 -17.55 -8.43 -9.42
CA LYS A 37 -17.55 -7.63 -10.66
C LYS A 37 -18.96 -7.41 -11.20
N THR A 38 -19.86 -8.37 -10.99
CA THR A 38 -21.26 -8.25 -11.44
C THR A 38 -22.15 -7.55 -10.42
N LYS A 39 -21.84 -7.66 -9.12
CA LYS A 39 -22.62 -7.04 -8.03
C LYS A 39 -22.39 -5.54 -7.88
N TYR A 40 -21.18 -5.06 -8.17
CA TYR A 40 -20.79 -3.65 -7.97
C TYR A 40 -20.39 -2.99 -9.29
N ASN A 41 -20.67 -1.70 -9.44
CA ASN A 41 -20.18 -0.92 -10.58
C ASN A 41 -18.70 -0.53 -10.37
N LEU A 42 -17.80 -1.49 -10.61
CA LEU A 42 -16.36 -1.27 -10.40
C LEU A 42 -15.73 -0.34 -11.44
N ASP A 43 -16.43 -0.09 -12.55
CA ASP A 43 -16.00 0.82 -13.62
C ASP A 43 -16.42 2.27 -13.35
N ASP A 44 -17.13 2.55 -12.25
CA ASP A 44 -17.46 3.91 -11.84
C ASP A 44 -16.19 4.69 -11.46
N MET A 45 -15.91 5.73 -12.25
CA MET A 45 -14.77 6.62 -12.12
C MET A 45 -14.98 7.77 -11.14
N THR A 46 -16.18 7.92 -10.58
CA THR A 46 -16.53 9.03 -9.68
C THR A 46 -15.56 9.17 -8.50
N GLU A 47 -15.25 8.07 -7.82
CA GLU A 47 -14.33 8.09 -6.68
C GLU A 47 -12.87 8.34 -7.09
N PHE A 48 -12.47 7.91 -8.30
CA PHE A 48 -11.15 8.22 -8.85
C PHE A 48 -11.02 9.72 -9.12
N ASN A 49 -12.07 10.34 -9.68
CA ASN A 49 -12.11 11.79 -9.89
C ASN A 49 -12.03 12.55 -8.55
N TYR A 50 -12.73 12.08 -7.52
CA TYR A 50 -12.64 12.68 -6.18
C TYR A 50 -11.28 12.48 -5.53
N ALA A 51 -10.67 11.30 -5.69
CA ALA A 51 -9.32 11.05 -5.19
C ALA A 51 -8.30 11.99 -5.85
N GLN A 52 -8.46 12.36 -7.12
CA GLN A 52 -7.52 13.24 -7.83
C GLN A 52 -7.84 14.74 -7.69
N LYS A 53 -9.03 15.09 -7.23
CA LYS A 53 -9.47 16.49 -7.13
C LYS A 53 -8.53 17.30 -6.24
N GLY A 54 -8.07 18.44 -6.78
CA GLY A 54 -7.21 19.36 -6.05
C GLY A 54 -5.76 18.90 -5.92
N PHE A 55 -5.33 17.87 -6.65
CA PHE A 55 -3.93 17.42 -6.67
C PHE A 55 -2.96 18.58 -6.99
N ILE A 56 -1.87 18.68 -6.21
CA ILE A 56 -0.81 19.67 -6.38
C ILE A 56 0.50 19.00 -6.75
N ALA A 57 0.93 18.00 -5.98
CA ALA A 57 2.22 17.37 -6.16
C ALA A 57 2.24 15.95 -5.57
N LYS A 58 3.08 15.07 -6.16
CA LYS A 58 3.31 13.70 -5.71
C LYS A 58 4.76 13.52 -5.25
N PRO A 59 5.02 12.92 -4.07
CA PRO A 59 6.37 12.60 -3.62
C PRO A 59 6.96 11.40 -4.38
N THR A 60 8.26 11.20 -4.25
CA THR A 60 8.98 10.03 -4.77
C THR A 60 9.97 9.49 -3.75
N GLY A 61 10.33 8.21 -3.85
CA GLY A 61 11.38 7.60 -3.02
C GLY A 61 10.87 7.06 -1.69
N GLN A 62 11.75 7.06 -0.68
CA GLN A 62 11.51 6.42 0.61
C GLN A 62 11.74 7.39 1.77
N ILE A 63 10.91 7.27 2.79
CA ILE A 63 11.14 7.87 4.11
C ILE A 63 11.89 6.83 4.95
N LYS A 64 13.03 7.22 5.49
CA LYS A 64 13.90 6.35 6.29
C LYS A 64 14.13 6.92 7.68
N SER A 65 14.25 6.02 8.65
CA SER A 65 14.74 6.37 9.99
C SER A 65 16.22 6.77 9.95
N GLU A 66 16.71 7.37 11.04
CA GLU A 66 18.14 7.71 11.21
C GLU A 66 19.08 6.51 11.07
N LYS A 67 18.58 5.29 11.36
CA LYS A 67 19.33 4.03 11.22
C LYS A 67 19.28 3.46 9.79
N GLY A 68 18.61 4.14 8.85
CA GLY A 68 18.48 3.72 7.46
C GLY A 68 17.34 2.73 7.16
N ASN A 69 16.56 2.31 8.17
CA ASN A 69 15.39 1.46 7.95
C ASN A 69 14.31 2.23 7.17
N VAL A 70 13.69 1.59 6.19
CA VAL A 70 12.55 2.14 5.45
C VAL A 70 11.33 2.18 6.36
N ILE A 71 10.80 3.37 6.58
CA ILE A 71 9.56 3.63 7.33
C ILE A 71 8.38 3.69 6.37
N TRP A 72 8.57 4.33 5.22
CA TRP A 72 7.55 4.42 4.18
C TRP A 72 8.20 4.42 2.80
N ASP A 73 7.55 3.75 1.84
CA ASP A 73 8.02 3.64 0.46
C ASP A 73 6.87 4.00 -0.49
N PHE A 74 7.04 5.09 -1.24
CA PHE A 74 6.02 5.58 -2.16
C PHE A 74 5.85 4.72 -3.41
N ASP A 75 6.80 3.80 -3.68
CA ASP A 75 6.83 2.92 -4.83
C ASP A 75 6.39 1.49 -4.51
N ALA A 76 6.11 1.17 -3.23
CA ALA A 76 5.78 -0.18 -2.76
C ALA A 76 4.56 -0.82 -3.46
N PHE A 77 3.65 0.01 -3.97
CA PHE A 77 2.40 -0.42 -4.61
C PHE A 77 2.35 -0.19 -6.13
N ASN A 78 3.50 0.02 -6.80
CA ASN A 78 3.55 0.24 -8.26
C ASN A 78 2.98 -0.95 -9.09
N PHE A 79 2.85 -2.14 -8.49
CA PHE A 79 2.18 -3.29 -9.09
C PHE A 79 0.66 -3.10 -9.29
N LEU A 80 0.05 -2.10 -8.64
CA LEU A 80 -1.39 -1.85 -8.76
C LEU A 80 -1.80 -1.30 -10.12
N ASN A 81 -0.88 -0.93 -11.01
CA ASN A 81 -1.23 -0.39 -12.34
C ASN A 81 -1.95 -1.43 -13.22
N ASP A 82 -1.77 -2.72 -12.94
CA ASP A 82 -2.36 -3.82 -13.70
C ASP A 82 -3.84 -4.07 -13.34
N PRO A 83 -4.56 -4.90 -14.13
CA PRO A 83 -5.84 -5.45 -13.75
C PRO A 83 -5.76 -6.27 -12.46
N ALA A 84 -6.87 -6.38 -11.72
CA ALA A 84 -6.91 -7.17 -10.50
C ALA A 84 -6.58 -8.66 -10.80
N PRO A 85 -5.55 -9.24 -10.16
CA PRO A 85 -5.23 -10.65 -10.35
C PRO A 85 -6.31 -11.53 -9.70
N ASN A 86 -6.42 -12.78 -10.14
CA ASN A 86 -7.40 -13.74 -9.59
C ASN A 86 -7.17 -14.02 -8.08
N THR A 87 -5.98 -13.72 -7.56
CA THR A 87 -5.62 -13.87 -6.14
C THR A 87 -6.19 -12.76 -5.24
N VAL A 88 -6.75 -11.68 -5.80
CA VAL A 88 -7.24 -10.53 -5.03
C VAL A 88 -8.68 -10.19 -5.42
N ASN A 89 -9.49 -9.86 -4.43
CA ASN A 89 -10.84 -9.37 -4.68
C ASN A 89 -10.81 -8.09 -5.53
N PRO A 90 -11.59 -7.99 -6.63
CA PRO A 90 -11.51 -6.85 -7.54
C PRO A 90 -11.99 -5.53 -6.92
N ALA A 91 -12.92 -5.56 -5.96
CA ALA A 91 -13.33 -4.37 -5.22
C ALA A 91 -12.21 -3.89 -4.28
N LEU A 92 -11.49 -4.83 -3.64
CA LEU A 92 -10.31 -4.49 -2.84
C LEU A 92 -9.19 -3.92 -3.70
N TRP A 93 -8.95 -4.48 -4.90
CA TRP A 93 -7.98 -3.95 -5.84
C TRP A 93 -8.29 -2.52 -6.26
N ARG A 94 -9.58 -2.24 -6.52
CA ARG A 94 -10.06 -0.89 -6.81
C ARG A 94 -9.81 0.06 -5.64
N GLN A 95 -10.11 -0.35 -4.41
CA GLN A 95 -9.83 0.44 -3.21
C GLN A 95 -8.32 0.69 -3.02
N ALA A 96 -7.48 -0.31 -3.30
CA ALA A 96 -6.03 -0.17 -3.23
C ALA A 96 -5.53 0.88 -4.24
N LYS A 97 -6.07 0.91 -5.46
CA LYS A 97 -5.79 1.95 -6.45
C LYS A 97 -6.22 3.34 -5.95
N LEU A 98 -7.40 3.46 -5.34
CA LEU A 98 -7.88 4.73 -4.77
C LEU A 98 -6.97 5.24 -3.65
N ASN A 99 -6.60 4.38 -2.69
CA ASN A 99 -5.73 4.73 -1.57
C ASN A 99 -4.33 5.16 -2.03
N ASN A 100 -3.85 4.67 -3.17
CA ASN A 100 -2.54 5.03 -3.74
C ASN A 100 -2.53 6.34 -4.56
N ASN A 101 -3.57 7.17 -4.45
CA ASN A 101 -3.52 8.57 -4.88
C ASN A 101 -2.78 9.43 -3.84
N VAL A 102 -1.46 9.22 -3.77
CA VAL A 102 -0.51 9.84 -2.83
C VAL A 102 -0.15 11.27 -3.28
N GLY A 103 -0.03 12.19 -2.32
CA GLY A 103 0.42 13.54 -2.61
C GLY A 103 -0.13 14.62 -1.70
N LEU A 104 0.12 15.87 -2.11
CA LEU A 104 -0.48 17.08 -1.54
C LEU A 104 -1.69 17.48 -2.38
N PHE A 105 -2.81 17.76 -1.71
CA PHE A 105 -4.09 18.10 -2.33
C PHE A 105 -4.69 19.34 -1.69
N LYS A 106 -5.21 20.27 -2.50
CA LYS A 106 -6.09 21.37 -2.05
C LYS A 106 -7.50 20.84 -1.88
N VAL A 107 -8.03 20.90 -0.65
CA VAL A 107 -9.40 20.49 -0.34
C VAL A 107 -10.37 21.64 -0.63
N THR A 108 -10.06 22.81 -0.10
CA THR A 108 -10.80 24.06 -0.32
C THR A 108 -9.85 25.24 -0.11
N ASP A 109 -10.37 26.47 -0.13
CA ASP A 109 -9.56 27.62 0.21
C ASP A 109 -8.91 27.46 1.59
N ARG A 110 -7.61 27.74 1.65
CA ARG A 110 -6.79 27.66 2.88
C ARG A 110 -6.72 26.29 3.58
N VAL A 111 -7.21 25.21 2.95
CA VAL A 111 -7.17 23.85 3.52
C VAL A 111 -6.57 22.86 2.52
N TRP A 112 -5.55 22.15 2.96
CA TRP A 112 -4.86 21.11 2.22
C TRP A 112 -4.77 19.82 3.00
N GLN A 113 -4.58 18.71 2.29
CA GLN A 113 -4.25 17.43 2.88
C GLN A 113 -3.01 16.83 2.21
N ILE A 114 -2.13 16.29 3.05
CA ILE A 114 -1.14 15.31 2.62
C ILE A 114 -1.69 13.92 2.86
N ARG A 115 -1.65 13.11 1.81
CA ARG A 115 -2.21 11.75 1.79
C ARG A 115 -1.17 10.77 1.30
N GLY A 116 -1.16 9.58 1.90
CA GLY A 116 -0.27 8.48 1.51
C GLY A 116 1.20 8.66 1.89
N PHE A 117 1.48 9.52 2.88
CA PHE A 117 2.77 9.55 3.61
C PHE A 117 2.77 8.61 4.82
N ASP A 118 1.59 8.12 5.18
CA ASP A 118 1.30 7.19 6.26
C ASP A 118 -0.09 6.59 5.99
N LEU A 119 -0.62 5.79 6.91
CA LEU A 119 -2.00 5.28 6.85
C LEU A 119 -3.03 6.41 6.95
N ALA A 120 -2.80 7.39 7.81
CA ALA A 120 -3.68 8.55 7.99
C ALA A 120 -3.30 9.70 7.03
N ASN A 121 -4.19 10.69 6.93
CA ASN A 121 -3.89 11.96 6.29
C ASN A 121 -3.39 12.97 7.33
N MET A 122 -2.58 13.92 6.89
CA MET A 122 -2.30 15.15 7.65
C MET A 122 -3.08 16.29 7.00
N THR A 123 -3.87 17.03 7.78
CA THR A 123 -4.57 18.22 7.28
C THR A 123 -3.83 19.48 7.70
N ILE A 124 -3.64 20.38 6.73
CA ILE A 124 -2.88 21.63 6.88
C ILE A 124 -3.83 22.78 6.59
N ILE A 125 -4.03 23.66 7.56
CA ILE A 125 -4.94 24.80 7.47
C ILE A 125 -4.13 26.08 7.61
N GLN A 126 -4.25 27.00 6.66
CA GLN A 126 -3.63 28.31 6.74
C GLN A 126 -4.46 29.23 7.64
N GLY A 127 -3.92 29.56 8.81
CA GLY A 127 -4.37 30.66 9.66
C GLY A 127 -3.73 31.98 9.23
N ASP A 128 -4.11 33.08 9.88
CA ASP A 128 -3.69 34.42 9.45
C ASP A 128 -2.21 34.70 9.71
N THR A 129 -1.62 34.02 10.71
CA THR A 129 -0.22 34.21 11.12
C THR A 129 0.58 32.91 11.10
N GLY A 130 0.01 31.81 10.60
CA GLY A 130 0.68 30.52 10.62
C GLY A 130 -0.21 29.35 10.23
N TRP A 131 0.29 28.14 10.47
CA TRP A 131 -0.36 26.89 10.11
C TRP A 131 -1.02 26.22 11.31
N ILE A 132 -2.21 25.67 11.11
CA ILE A 132 -2.88 24.75 12.04
C ILE A 132 -2.78 23.36 11.41
N ILE A 133 -2.23 22.41 12.16
CA ILE A 133 -2.05 21.03 11.73
C ILE A 133 -3.05 20.15 12.48
N VAL A 134 -3.84 19.37 11.74
CA VAL A 134 -4.74 18.36 12.29
C VAL A 134 -4.23 16.99 11.89
N ASP A 135 -4.02 16.16 12.91
CA ASP A 135 -3.37 14.84 12.88
C ASP A 135 -1.90 14.87 12.40
N THR A 136 -1.04 14.16 13.11
CA THR A 136 0.42 14.18 12.87
C THR A 136 0.94 12.82 12.40
N LEU A 137 0.12 12.07 11.67
CA LEU A 137 0.46 10.75 11.15
C LEU A 137 0.87 9.78 12.29
N THR A 138 1.53 8.66 11.96
CA THR A 138 1.88 7.61 12.93
C THR A 138 3.28 7.78 13.50
N SER A 139 4.24 8.27 12.71
CA SER A 139 5.65 8.41 13.12
C SER A 139 6.18 9.83 12.94
N LYS A 140 7.22 10.16 13.71
CA LYS A 140 7.91 11.45 13.58
C LYS A 140 8.44 11.64 12.16
N GLU A 141 9.04 10.60 11.60
CA GLU A 141 9.66 10.61 10.27
C GLU A 141 8.65 10.90 9.17
N THR A 142 7.46 10.27 9.22
CA THR A 142 6.40 10.52 8.24
C THR A 142 5.84 11.92 8.38
N ALA A 143 5.63 12.40 9.62
CA ALA A 143 5.17 13.77 9.88
C ALA A 143 6.17 14.85 9.41
N GLU A 144 7.46 14.65 9.68
CA GLU A 144 8.52 15.57 9.28
C GLU A 144 8.65 15.62 7.75
N ALA A 145 8.63 14.46 7.08
CA ALA A 145 8.66 14.38 5.63
C ALA A 145 7.42 15.04 5.00
N ALA A 146 6.23 14.83 5.56
CA ALA A 146 4.99 15.46 5.10
C ALA A 146 5.07 16.99 5.22
N LEU A 147 5.43 17.54 6.38
CA LEU A 147 5.55 18.98 6.57
C LEU A 147 6.62 19.60 5.67
N LYS A 148 7.77 18.93 5.50
CA LYS A 148 8.83 19.37 4.58
C LYS A 148 8.31 19.41 3.14
N PHE A 149 7.58 18.38 2.71
CA PHE A 149 6.97 18.32 1.38
C PHE A 149 5.92 19.42 1.18
N ALA A 150 5.05 19.65 2.16
CA ALA A 150 4.06 20.74 2.10
C ALA A 150 4.74 22.10 1.89
N ARG A 151 5.79 22.40 2.66
CA ARG A 151 6.53 23.68 2.59
C ARG A 151 7.19 23.93 1.24
N GLN A 152 7.57 22.87 0.51
CA GLN A 152 8.10 23.01 -0.86
C GLN A 152 7.08 23.63 -1.82
N HIS A 153 5.78 23.51 -1.52
CA HIS A 153 4.69 23.92 -2.41
C HIS A 153 3.85 25.07 -1.86
N LEU A 154 3.76 25.22 -0.54
CA LEU A 154 2.88 26.19 0.12
C LEU A 154 3.61 27.42 0.70
N GLY A 155 4.95 27.40 0.76
CA GLY A 155 5.76 28.39 1.48
C GLY A 155 5.85 28.10 2.97
#